data_AF-A0AA46KHG5-F1
#
_entry.id   AF-A0AA46KHG5-F1
#
_cell.length_a   1.000
_cell.length_b   1.000
_cell.length_c   1.000
_cell.angle_alpha   90.00
_cell.angle_beta   90.00
_cell.angle_gamma   90.00
#
_symmetry.space_group_name_H-M   'P 1'
#
loop_
_entity.id
_entity.type
_entity.pdbx_description
1 polymer ?
#
loop_
_entity_poly.entity_id
_entity_poly.type
_entity_poly.pdbx_seq_one_letter_code
_entity_poly.pdbx_strand_id
1 'polypeptide(L)' 'MKTRNYTPEMKERAVRMLIEAKDDYPSTWSAIKAIAPKIGCTP' A
#
# COMPACT_ATOMS: atom_id res chain seq x y z
N MET A 1 -23.93 -6.26 -2.97
CA MET A 1 -22.70 -5.45 -2.79
C MET A 1 -21.51 -6.27 -3.25
N LYS A 2 -20.89 -5.96 -4.40
CA LYS A 2 -19.62 -6.60 -4.76
C LYS A 2 -18.57 -6.07 -3.79
N THR A 3 -18.08 -6.92 -2.89
CA THR A 3 -16.85 -6.60 -2.17
C THR A 3 -15.80 -6.34 -3.25
N ARG A 4 -15.37 -5.08 -3.37
CA ARG A 4 -14.22 -4.70 -4.20
C ARG A 4 -13.00 -5.33 -3.52
N ASN A 5 -12.86 -6.63 -3.69
CA ASN A 5 -11.71 -7.36 -3.22
C ASN A 5 -10.55 -6.85 -4.05
N TYR A 6 -9.64 -6.11 -3.41
CA TYR A 6 -8.32 -5.88 -3.98
C TYR A 6 -7.77 -7.24 -4.40
N THR A 7 -7.27 -7.32 -5.64
CA THR A 7 -6.67 -8.54 -6.15
C THR A 7 -5.52 -8.95 -5.22
N PRO A 8 -5.24 -10.26 -5.06
CA PRO A 8 -4.09 -10.72 -4.28
C PRO A 8 -2.80 -10.04 -4.73
N GLU A 9 -2.63 -9.86 -6.04
CA GLU A 9 -1.50 -9.15 -6.64
C GLU A 9 -1.38 -7.68 -6.18
N MET A 10 -2.49 -6.94 -6.07
CA MET A 10 -2.47 -5.58 -5.51
C MET A 10 -2.06 -5.57 -4.03
N LYS A 11 -2.55 -6.54 -3.25
CA LYS A 11 -2.22 -6.66 -1.83
C LYS A 11 -0.75 -7.01 -1.62
N GLU A 12 -0.25 -8.00 -2.35
CA GLU A 12 1.16 -8.42 -2.29
C GLU A 12 2.09 -7.28 -2.73
N ARG A 13 1.74 -6.58 -3.81
CA ARG A 13 2.48 -5.40 -4.26
C ARG A 13 2.49 -4.28 -3.21
N ALA A 14 1.36 -4.05 -2.53
CA ALA A 14 1.26 -3.06 -1.45
C ALA A 14 2.12 -3.44 -0.23
N VAL A 15 2.06 -4.70 0.19
CA VAL A 15 2.84 -5.21 1.32
C VAL A 15 4.33 -5.15 1.02
N ARG A 16 4.74 -5.56 -0.18
CA ARG A 16 6.15 -5.54 -0.60
C ARG A 16 6.70 -4.10 -0.62
N MET A 17 5.96 -3.16 -1.23
CA MET A 17 6.34 -1.75 -1.19
C MET A 17 6.37 -1.16 0.23
N LEU A 18 5.46 -1.59 1.12
CA LEU A 18 5.44 -1.12 2.50
C LEU A 18 6.66 -1.61 3.29
N ILE A 19 7.09 -2.86 3.07
CA ILE A 19 8.29 -3.41 3.69
C ILE A 19 9.52 -2.66 3.21
N GLU A 20 9.65 -2.41 1.90
CA GLU A 20 10.77 -1.66 1.33
C GLU A 20 10.80 -0.20 1.80
N ALA A 21 9.64 0.44 1.92
CA ALA A 21 9.54 1.82 2.36
C ALA A 21 9.60 1.98 3.89
N LYS A 22 9.42 0.93 4.68
CA LYS A 22 9.32 1.03 6.15
C LYS A 22 10.53 1.71 6.78
N ASP A 23 11.72 1.52 6.23
CA ASP A 23 12.98 2.10 6.73
C ASP A 23 13.16 3.56 6.32
N ASP A 24 12.51 3.98 5.23
CA ASP A 24 12.65 5.31 4.63
C ASP A 24 11.69 6.35 5.29
N TYR A 25 10.65 5.88 5.98
CA TYR A 25 9.64 6.73 6.60
C TYR A 25 9.61 6.61 8.13
N PRO A 26 9.36 7.71 8.86
CA PRO A 26 9.29 7.71 10.33
C PRO A 26 8.09 6.96 10.90
N SER A 27 7.15 6.51 10.04
CA SER A 27 5.94 5.81 10.45
C SER A 27 5.37 4.99 9.31
N THR A 28 4.80 3.83 9.64
CA THR A 28 4.09 2.96 8.69
C THR A 28 2.97 3.70 7.97
N TRP A 29 2.25 4.59 8.68
CA TRP A 29 1.18 5.40 8.08
C TRP A 29 1.70 6.36 7.00
N SER A 30 2.87 6.97 7.21
CA SER A 30 3.52 7.84 6.23
C SER A 30 3.93 7.05 4.98
N ALA A 31 4.48 5.85 5.16
CA ALA A 31 4.78 4.94 4.06
C ALA A 31 3.50 4.55 3.29
N ILE A 32 2.41 4.19 3.98
CA ILE A 32 1.12 3.86 3.36
C ILE A 32 0.58 5.03 2.54
N LYS A 33 0.64 6.26 3.06
CA LYS A 33 0.22 7.48 2.34
C LYS A 33 1.02 7.71 1.05
N ALA A 34 2.30 7.39 1.07
CA ALA A 34 3.17 7.49 -0.10
C ALA A 34 2.93 6.35 -1.11
N ILE A 35 2.50 5.17 -0.64
CA ILE A 35 2.27 3.98 -1.48
C ILE A 35 0.87 3.94 -2.08
N ALA A 36 -0.16 4.40 -1.35
CA ALA A 36 -1.55 4.43 -1.81
C ALA A 36 -1.70 5.01 -3.24
N PRO A 37 -1.18 6.21 -3.56
CA PRO A 37 -1.27 6.76 -4.92
C PRO A 37 -0.48 5.95 -5.96
N LYS A 38 0.59 5.24 -5.57
CA LYS A 38 1.38 4.37 -6.48
C LYS A 38 0.62 3.12 -6.91
N ILE A 39 -0.37 2.68 -6.13
CA ILE A 39 -1.19 1.49 -6.41
C ILE A 39 -2.56 1.89 -6.98
N GLY A 40 -2.83 3.19 -7.11
CA GLY A 40 -4.13 3.70 -7.56
C GLY A 40 -5.20 3.64 -6.46
N CYS A 41 -4.79 3.59 -5.20
CA CYS A 41 -5.66 3.71 -4.03
C CYS A 41 -5.61 5.12 -3.46
N THR A 42 -6.72 5.59 -2.90
CA THR A 42 -6.74 6.81 -2.08
C THR A 42 -6.30 6.48 -0.65
N PRO A 43 -5.44 7.30 -0.02
CA PRO A 43 -4.92 7.07 1.33
C PRO A 43 -5.96 7.21 2.44
#